data_AF-A0A382SE92-F1
#
_entry.id   AF-A0A382SE92-F1
#
_cell.length_a   1.000
_cell.length_b   1.000
_cell.length_c   1.000
_cell.angle_alpha   90.00
_cell.angle_beta   90.00
_cell.angle_gamma   90.00
#
_symmetry.space_group_name_H-M   'P 1'
#
loop_
_entity.id
_entity.type
_entity.pdbx_description
1 polymer ?
#
loop_
_entity_poly.entity_id
_entity_poly.type
_entity_poly.pdbx_seq_one_letter_code
_entity_poly.pdbx_strand_id
1 'polypeptide(L)'
;MSQHNVHESFLLYRSLKFMWLAIALVFVCILLYVLHSPLGEPSGSSWLGYTLGCISATLVIWLSWFGIRKRQYALGTTKLKVWLSAHIYFGLALVVIATLHSGFQIGWNIHSVAYVLMLLTVISGIFGIYIYARYPKLMTKNRAGLSMEEMMGQISELDQQLLEEGQRLPEEINTALLKAARETYIGGNILEKISPKRIVCPTTEARNLMETKFA
;
A
#
# COMPACT_ATOMS: atom_id res chain seq x y z
N MET A 1 -0.42 -30.84 7.38
CA MET A 1 0.34 -30.24 6.26
C MET A 1 -0.17 -28.83 6.03
N SER A 2 0.59 -27.83 6.48
CA SER A 2 0.25 -26.41 6.47
C SER A 2 0.24 -25.87 5.03
N GLN A 3 -0.90 -25.34 4.60
CA GLN A 3 -1.05 -24.60 3.36
C GLN A 3 -0.29 -23.27 3.49
N HIS A 4 0.92 -23.24 2.93
CA HIS A 4 1.72 -22.04 2.76
C HIS A 4 0.94 -21.10 1.83
N ASN A 5 0.21 -20.14 2.40
CA ASN A 5 -0.41 -19.06 1.65
C ASN A 5 0.70 -18.18 1.08
N VAL A 6 1.20 -18.57 -0.09
CA VAL A 6 2.03 -17.71 -0.92
C VAL A 6 1.19 -16.46 -1.14
N HIS A 7 1.62 -15.34 -0.56
CA HIS A 7 1.05 -14.03 -0.86
C HIS A 7 1.15 -13.82 -2.36
N GLU A 8 0.11 -14.18 -3.10
CA GLU A 8 0.06 -13.91 -4.53
C GLU A 8 0.13 -12.39 -4.69
N SER A 9 1.27 -11.95 -5.23
CA SER A 9 1.49 -10.56 -5.59
C SER A 9 0.29 -10.09 -6.41
N PHE A 10 -0.36 -9.02 -5.97
CA PHE A 10 -1.51 -8.42 -6.66
C PHE A 10 -1.24 -8.13 -8.15
N LEU A 11 0.04 -8.03 -8.55
CA LEU A 11 0.52 -7.87 -9.92
C LEU A 11 0.41 -9.14 -10.78
N LEU A 12 0.42 -10.33 -10.17
CA LEU A 12 0.42 -11.65 -10.82
C LEU A 12 -0.97 -12.31 -10.87
N TYR A 13 -1.99 -11.69 -10.27
CA TYR A 13 -3.32 -12.28 -10.21
C TYR A 13 -3.97 -12.32 -11.60
N ARG A 14 -4.17 -13.55 -12.11
CA ARG A 14 -4.85 -13.89 -13.37
C ARG A 14 -4.14 -13.40 -14.65
N SER A 15 -2.92 -13.90 -14.87
CA SER A 15 -2.28 -14.05 -16.19
C SER A 15 -1.90 -12.77 -16.96
N LEU A 16 -1.59 -11.65 -16.29
CA LEU A 16 -1.07 -10.43 -16.94
C LEU A 16 -1.96 -9.88 -18.08
N LYS A 17 -3.22 -10.31 -18.20
CA LYS A 17 -4.10 -9.96 -19.34
C LYS A 17 -4.29 -8.45 -19.48
N PHE A 18 -4.44 -7.74 -18.36
CA PHE A 18 -4.56 -6.28 -18.37
C PHE A 18 -3.25 -5.58 -18.71
N MET A 19 -2.10 -6.17 -18.36
CA MET A 19 -0.80 -5.66 -18.79
C MET A 19 -0.67 -5.80 -20.31
N TRP A 20 -0.98 -6.99 -20.86
CA TRP A 20 -0.99 -7.22 -22.30
C TRP A 20 -1.99 -6.34 -23.04
N LEU A 21 -3.17 -6.10 -22.46
CA LEU A 21 -4.19 -5.23 -23.06
C LEU A 21 -3.78 -3.75 -23.00
N ALA A 22 -3.14 -3.29 -21.92
CA ALA A 22 -2.57 -1.95 -21.83
C ALA A 22 -1.41 -1.77 -22.81
N ILE A 23 -0.51 -2.77 -22.92
CA ILE A 23 0.59 -2.77 -23.90
C ILE A 23 0.03 -2.78 -25.32
N ALA A 24 -0.95 -3.63 -25.62
CA ALA A 24 -1.58 -3.68 -26.93
C ALA A 24 -2.27 -2.36 -27.27
N LEU A 25 -2.96 -1.73 -26.31
CA LEU A 25 -3.58 -0.41 -26.50
C LEU A 25 -2.52 0.65 -26.80
N VAL A 26 -1.46 0.72 -26.01
CA VAL A 26 -0.34 1.66 -26.22
C VAL A 26 0.34 1.40 -27.55
N PHE A 27 0.62 0.14 -27.88
CA PHE A 27 1.25 -0.28 -29.12
C PHE A 27 0.40 0.09 -30.33
N VAL A 28 -0.91 -0.16 -30.28
CA VAL A 28 -1.87 0.24 -31.32
C VAL A 28 -1.90 1.76 -31.45
N CYS A 29 -1.95 2.52 -30.36
CA CYS A 29 -1.90 3.98 -30.39
C CYS A 29 -0.60 4.51 -30.99
N ILE A 30 0.56 3.94 -30.62
CA ILE A 30 1.87 4.30 -31.18
C ILE A 30 1.93 3.95 -32.67
N LEU A 31 1.46 2.76 -33.04
CA LEU A 31 1.47 2.29 -34.43
C LEU A 31 0.55 3.15 -35.30
N LEU A 32 -0.65 3.51 -34.81
CA LEU A 32 -1.53 4.46 -35.48
C LEU A 32 -0.90 5.86 -35.61
N TYR A 33 -0.15 6.30 -34.59
CA TYR A 33 0.56 7.57 -34.61
C TYR A 33 1.73 7.58 -35.62
N VAL A 34 2.51 6.49 -35.68
CA VAL A 34 3.67 6.36 -36.59
C VAL A 34 3.24 6.10 -38.04
N LEU A 35 2.20 5.29 -38.26
CA LEU A 35 1.67 5.02 -39.61
C LEU A 35 0.94 6.23 -40.20
N HIS A 36 0.44 7.12 -39.36
CA HIS A 36 -0.14 8.36 -39.83
C HIS A 36 0.97 9.38 -40.04
N SER A 37 1.34 9.60 -41.30
CA SER A 37 2.22 10.69 -41.70
C SER A 37 1.36 11.96 -41.86
N PRO A 38 1.33 12.89 -40.89
CA PRO A 38 0.61 14.14 -41.10
C PRO A 38 1.33 14.97 -42.17
N LEU A 39 0.57 15.60 -43.07
CA LEU A 39 1.05 16.58 -44.04
C LEU A 39 1.46 17.93 -43.38
N GLY A 40 1.64 17.98 -42.05
CA GLY A 40 1.94 19.18 -41.27
C GLY A 40 2.32 18.86 -39.81
N GLU A 41 2.62 19.90 -39.01
CA GLU A 41 3.09 19.74 -37.63
C GLU A 41 2.10 18.92 -36.76
N PRO A 42 2.57 17.91 -36.00
CA PRO A 42 1.72 17.12 -35.13
C PRO A 42 1.04 18.00 -34.08
N SER A 43 -0.29 18.14 -34.19
CA SER A 43 -1.10 18.93 -33.28
C SER A 43 -2.28 18.11 -32.76
N GLY A 44 -2.67 18.36 -31.50
CA GLY A 44 -3.79 17.66 -30.86
C GLY A 44 -5.17 17.95 -31.49
N SER A 45 -5.24 18.95 -32.37
CA SER A 45 -6.42 19.29 -33.17
C SER A 45 -6.60 18.44 -34.44
N SER A 46 -5.62 17.58 -34.76
CA SER A 46 -5.74 16.62 -35.87
C SER A 46 -6.87 15.59 -35.60
N TRP A 47 -7.41 14.99 -36.67
CA TRP A 47 -8.40 13.90 -36.54
C TRP A 47 -7.90 12.78 -35.61
N LEU A 48 -6.62 12.43 -35.70
CA LEU A 48 -5.98 11.50 -34.76
C LEU A 48 -5.95 12.02 -33.34
N GLY A 49 -5.58 13.29 -33.13
CA GLY A 49 -5.63 13.94 -31.83
C GLY A 49 -7.01 13.82 -31.17
N TYR A 50 -8.10 14.01 -31.91
CA TYR A 50 -9.46 13.81 -31.40
C TYR A 50 -9.75 12.36 -30.99
N THR A 51 -9.34 11.37 -31.79
CA THR A 51 -9.53 9.95 -31.44
C THR A 51 -8.74 9.56 -30.18
N LEU A 52 -7.48 10.00 -30.08
CA LEU A 52 -6.64 9.80 -28.90
C LEU A 52 -7.18 10.54 -27.67
N GLY A 53 -7.77 11.71 -27.88
CA GLY A 53 -8.44 12.49 -26.83
C GLY A 53 -9.68 11.77 -26.29
N CYS A 54 -10.51 11.20 -27.17
CA CYS A 54 -11.69 10.42 -26.76
C CYS A 54 -11.30 9.15 -25.98
N ILE A 55 -10.27 8.44 -26.44
CA ILE A 55 -9.71 7.28 -25.72
C ILE A 55 -9.17 7.72 -24.35
N SER A 56 -8.40 8.81 -24.29
CA SER A 56 -7.86 9.35 -23.04
C SER A 56 -8.95 9.75 -22.07
N ALA A 57 -10.00 10.43 -22.53
CA ALA A 57 -11.14 10.84 -21.71
C ALA A 57 -11.87 9.62 -21.13
N THR A 58 -12.09 8.58 -21.96
CA THR A 58 -12.69 7.32 -21.54
C THR A 58 -11.86 6.64 -20.45
N LEU A 59 -10.52 6.61 -20.63
CA LEU A 59 -9.59 6.07 -19.64
C LEU A 59 -9.61 6.87 -18.33
N VAL A 60 -9.65 8.20 -18.38
CA VAL A 60 -9.74 9.06 -17.18
C VAL A 60 -11.03 8.77 -16.40
N ILE A 61 -12.17 8.63 -17.08
CA ILE A 61 -13.45 8.28 -16.46
C ILE A 61 -13.35 6.89 -15.80
N TRP A 62 -12.79 5.91 -16.52
CA TRP A 62 -12.60 4.56 -16.00
C TRP A 62 -11.69 4.53 -14.76
N LEU A 63 -10.57 5.26 -14.79
CA LEU A 63 -9.63 5.36 -13.68
C LEU A 63 -10.27 6.05 -12.47
N SER A 64 -11.07 7.09 -12.70
CA SER A 64 -11.81 7.80 -11.64
C SER A 64 -12.88 6.91 -11.01
N TRP A 65 -13.56 6.09 -11.82
CA TRP A 65 -14.58 5.14 -11.35
C TRP A 65 -14.04 4.14 -10.32
N PHE A 66 -12.77 3.72 -10.45
CA PHE A 66 -12.12 2.86 -9.47
C PHE A 66 -12.13 3.47 -8.04
N GLY A 67 -12.00 4.80 -7.93
CA GLY A 67 -12.05 5.52 -6.66
C GLY A 67 -13.40 5.37 -5.93
N ILE A 68 -14.50 5.35 -6.68
CA ILE A 68 -15.86 5.11 -6.16
C ILE A 68 -16.00 3.64 -5.76
N ARG A 69 -15.58 2.73 -6.65
CA ARG A 69 -15.62 1.27 -6.44
C ARG A 69 -14.88 0.84 -5.18
N LYS A 70 -13.74 1.47 -4.86
CA LYS A 70 -12.96 1.20 -3.64
C LYS A 70 -13.77 1.47 -2.36
N ARG A 71 -14.71 2.42 -2.39
CA ARG A 71 -15.56 2.78 -1.23
C ARG A 71 -16.80 1.89 -1.11
N GLN A 72 -17.09 1.09 -2.13
CA GLN A 72 -18.15 0.10 -2.10
C GLN A 72 -17.58 -1.22 -1.55
N TYR A 73 -17.59 -1.36 -0.21
CA TYR A 73 -17.10 -2.56 0.49
C TYR A 73 -17.90 -3.85 0.20
N ALA A 74 -18.97 -3.75 -0.59
CA ALA A 74 -19.89 -4.86 -0.90
C ALA A 74 -19.31 -5.93 -1.84
N LEU A 75 -18.11 -5.74 -2.40
CA LEU A 75 -17.51 -6.66 -3.37
C LEU A 75 -16.24 -7.31 -2.79
N GLY A 76 -16.21 -8.64 -2.76
CA GLY A 76 -15.14 -9.42 -2.15
C GLY A 76 -13.71 -9.02 -2.60
N THR A 77 -12.76 -9.24 -1.69
CA THR A 77 -11.34 -8.81 -1.77
C THR A 77 -10.64 -9.18 -3.09
N THR A 78 -10.97 -10.33 -3.68
CA THR A 78 -10.43 -10.80 -4.96
C THR A 78 -10.82 -9.90 -6.14
N LYS A 79 -12.06 -9.38 -6.17
CA LYS A 79 -12.51 -8.48 -7.24
C LYS A 79 -11.79 -7.14 -7.16
N LEU A 80 -11.51 -6.64 -5.95
CA LEU A 80 -10.79 -5.38 -5.75
C LEU A 80 -9.35 -5.45 -6.25
N LYS A 81 -8.63 -6.56 -6.01
CA LYS A 81 -7.26 -6.77 -6.52
C LYS A 81 -7.19 -6.69 -8.05
N VAL A 82 -8.16 -7.29 -8.75
CA VAL A 82 -8.24 -7.25 -10.22
C VAL A 82 -8.40 -5.81 -10.71
N TRP A 83 -9.32 -5.06 -10.12
CA TRP A 83 -9.58 -3.67 -10.52
C TRP A 83 -8.41 -2.75 -10.23
N LEU A 84 -7.72 -2.95 -9.10
CA LEU A 84 -6.49 -2.23 -8.78
C LEU A 84 -5.40 -2.50 -9.82
N SER A 85 -5.21 -3.77 -10.22
CA SER A 85 -4.22 -4.12 -11.24
C SER A 85 -4.52 -3.42 -12.58
N ALA A 86 -5.79 -3.44 -13.02
CA ALA A 86 -6.21 -2.76 -14.24
C ALA A 86 -6.02 -1.24 -14.14
N HIS A 87 -6.33 -0.63 -13.00
CA HIS A 87 -6.13 0.79 -12.76
C HIS A 87 -4.66 1.21 -12.89
N ILE A 88 -3.72 0.41 -12.37
CA ILE A 88 -2.29 0.68 -12.47
C ILE A 88 -1.82 0.62 -13.93
N TYR A 89 -2.16 -0.46 -14.65
CA TYR A 89 -1.72 -0.63 -16.05
C TYR A 89 -2.34 0.42 -16.98
N PHE A 90 -3.63 0.73 -16.83
CA PHE A 90 -4.27 1.79 -17.62
C PHE A 90 -3.80 3.19 -17.24
N GLY A 91 -3.43 3.42 -15.98
CA GLY A 91 -2.83 4.68 -15.55
C GLY A 91 -1.48 4.96 -16.21
N LEU A 92 -0.64 3.92 -16.35
CA LEU A 92 0.62 4.02 -17.08
C LEU A 92 0.39 4.22 -18.60
N ALA A 93 -0.57 3.50 -19.18
CA ALA A 93 -0.94 3.66 -20.59
C ALA A 93 -1.48 5.07 -20.88
N LEU A 94 -2.28 5.64 -19.97
CA LEU A 94 -2.83 6.98 -20.10
C LEU A 94 -1.73 8.05 -20.23
N VAL A 95 -0.58 7.90 -19.55
CA VAL A 95 0.53 8.84 -19.70
C VAL A 95 0.96 8.92 -21.17
N VAL A 96 1.22 7.77 -21.80
CA VAL A 96 1.67 7.71 -23.19
C VAL A 96 0.61 8.26 -24.14
N ILE A 97 -0.65 7.83 -23.99
CA ILE A 97 -1.75 8.25 -24.87
C ILE A 97 -2.01 9.76 -24.72
N ALA A 98 -1.95 10.30 -23.50
CA ALA A 98 -2.10 11.73 -23.24
C ALA A 98 -0.96 12.56 -23.82
N THR A 99 0.29 12.07 -23.77
CA THR A 99 1.44 12.71 -24.43
C THR A 99 1.28 12.74 -25.95
N LEU A 100 0.81 11.63 -26.55
CA LEU A 100 0.56 11.57 -27.99
C LEU A 100 -0.61 12.49 -28.39
N HIS A 101 -1.66 12.56 -27.57
CA HIS A 101 -2.81 13.45 -27.81
C HIS A 101 -2.42 14.93 -27.79
N SER A 102 -1.53 15.36 -26.90
CA SER A 102 -1.11 16.76 -26.82
C SER A 102 -0.21 17.19 -27.98
N GLY A 103 0.21 16.26 -28.85
CA GLY A 103 1.07 16.55 -30.00
C GLY A 103 2.41 17.17 -29.60
N PHE A 104 2.87 16.97 -28.36
CA PHE A 104 4.03 17.62 -27.76
C PHE A 104 3.96 19.16 -27.68
N GLN A 105 2.78 19.76 -27.90
CA GLN A 105 2.57 21.20 -27.80
C GLN A 105 2.20 21.59 -26.37
N ILE A 106 3.21 21.68 -25.50
CA ILE A 106 3.05 22.07 -24.10
C ILE A 106 3.18 23.61 -23.98
N GLY A 107 2.06 24.31 -24.10
CA GLY A 107 1.97 25.77 -23.88
C GLY A 107 1.51 26.15 -22.45
N TRP A 108 1.34 27.43 -22.16
CA TRP A 108 0.80 27.91 -20.88
C TRP A 108 -0.75 27.87 -20.86
N ASN A 109 -1.30 26.65 -21.01
CA ASN A 109 -2.73 26.40 -21.16
C ASN A 109 -3.26 25.44 -20.08
N ILE A 110 -4.58 25.44 -19.88
CA ILE A 110 -5.27 24.51 -18.97
C ILE A 110 -4.96 23.04 -19.29
N HIS A 111 -4.71 22.71 -20.57
CA HIS A 111 -4.34 21.37 -21.01
C HIS A 111 -2.99 20.93 -20.42
N SER A 112 -1.99 21.82 -20.40
CA SER A 112 -0.68 21.55 -19.81
C SER A 112 -0.76 21.41 -18.30
N VAL A 113 -1.58 22.22 -17.63
CA VAL A 113 -1.84 22.08 -16.19
C VAL A 113 -2.49 20.72 -15.88
N ALA A 114 -3.50 20.33 -16.64
CA ALA A 114 -4.15 19.02 -16.50
C ALA A 114 -3.18 17.86 -16.73
N TYR A 115 -2.29 17.99 -17.72
CA TYR A 115 -1.24 17.00 -17.99
C TYR A 115 -0.26 16.86 -16.81
N VAL A 116 0.20 17.97 -16.23
CA VAL A 116 1.08 17.95 -15.05
C VAL A 116 0.37 17.33 -13.84
N LEU A 117 -0.89 17.67 -13.57
CA LEU A 117 -1.67 17.08 -12.48
C LEU A 117 -1.89 15.57 -12.67
N MET A 118 -2.13 15.14 -13.91
CA MET A 118 -2.22 13.72 -14.26
C MET A 118 -0.89 13.01 -13.97
N LEU A 119 0.25 13.60 -14.38
CA LEU A 119 1.57 13.03 -14.13
C LEU A 119 1.88 12.92 -12.62
N LEU A 120 1.58 13.95 -11.83
CA LEU A 120 1.72 13.92 -10.36
C LEU A 120 0.86 12.82 -9.73
N THR A 121 -0.36 12.62 -10.23
CA THR A 121 -1.26 11.57 -9.76
C THR A 121 -0.69 10.19 -10.06
N VAL A 122 -0.14 9.97 -11.25
CA VAL A 122 0.50 8.70 -11.63
C VAL A 122 1.74 8.42 -10.77
N ILE A 123 2.60 9.42 -10.55
CA ILE A 123 3.79 9.30 -9.69
C ILE A 123 3.39 8.93 -8.25
N SER A 124 2.37 9.59 -7.71
CA SER A 124 1.82 9.27 -6.39
C SER A 124 1.29 7.83 -6.32
N GLY A 125 0.64 7.36 -7.39
CA GLY A 125 0.20 5.98 -7.53
C GLY A 125 1.35 4.97 -7.48
N ILE A 126 2.45 5.23 -8.19
CA ILE A 126 3.67 4.41 -8.18
C ILE A 126 4.27 4.35 -6.78
N PHE A 127 4.34 5.48 -6.09
CA PHE A 127 4.79 5.54 -4.69
C PHE A 127 3.90 4.72 -3.76
N GLY A 128 2.57 4.76 -3.97
CA GLY A 128 1.62 3.91 -3.25
C GLY A 128 1.87 2.42 -3.43
N ILE A 129 2.24 1.98 -4.64
CA ILE A 129 2.62 0.58 -4.93
C ILE A 129 3.87 0.19 -4.12
N TYR A 130 4.89 1.04 -4.11
CA TYR A 130 6.12 0.80 -3.35
C TYR A 130 5.84 0.60 -1.86
N ILE A 131 5.04 1.50 -1.26
CA ILE A 131 4.62 1.37 0.14
C ILE A 131 3.87 0.06 0.38
N TYR A 132 2.89 -0.25 -0.47
CA TYR A 132 2.06 -1.44 -0.33
C TYR A 132 2.87 -2.75 -0.45
N ALA A 133 3.93 -2.77 -1.26
CA ALA A 133 4.79 -3.94 -1.38
C ALA A 133 5.81 -4.07 -0.23
N ARG A 134 6.31 -2.94 0.30
CA ARG A 134 7.41 -2.89 1.27
C ARG A 134 6.97 -3.09 2.71
N TYR A 135 5.95 -2.36 3.15
CA TYR A 135 5.59 -2.27 4.57
C TYR A 135 4.94 -3.54 5.13
N PRO A 136 3.99 -4.21 4.44
CA PRO A 136 3.42 -5.46 4.93
C PRO A 136 4.48 -6.54 5.15
N LYS A 137 5.45 -6.66 4.24
CA LYS A 137 6.56 -7.62 4.38
C LYS A 137 7.42 -7.33 5.62
N LEU A 138 7.70 -6.05 5.89
CA LEU A 138 8.41 -5.65 7.11
C LEU A 138 7.61 -5.97 8.37
N MET A 139 6.31 -5.72 8.33
CA MET A 139 5.42 -5.97 9.46
C MET A 139 5.30 -7.46 9.75
N THR A 140 5.13 -8.31 8.74
CA THR A 140 5.12 -9.77 8.88
C THR A 140 6.46 -10.31 9.37
N LYS A 141 7.59 -9.78 8.85
CA LYS A 141 8.93 -10.16 9.32
C LYS A 141 9.13 -9.81 10.80
N ASN A 142 8.68 -8.62 11.23
CA ASN A 142 8.77 -8.19 12.62
C ASN A 142 7.89 -9.05 13.55
N ARG A 143 6.76 -9.57 13.04
CA ARG A 143 5.87 -10.48 13.78
C ARG A 143 6.32 -11.94 13.74
N ALA A 144 7.45 -12.26 13.12
CA ALA A 144 7.90 -13.65 12.87
C ALA A 144 6.83 -14.54 12.20
N GLY A 145 5.90 -13.95 11.45
CA GLY A 145 4.76 -14.67 10.85
C GLY A 145 3.57 -14.91 11.78
N LEU A 146 3.63 -14.50 13.04
CA LEU A 146 2.54 -14.62 14.00
C LEU A 146 1.43 -13.60 13.72
N SER A 147 0.19 -14.05 13.90
CA SER A 147 -0.99 -13.19 13.98
C SER A 147 -0.95 -12.36 15.26
N MET A 148 -1.77 -11.30 15.31
CA MET A 148 -1.88 -10.46 16.50
C MET A 148 -2.38 -11.27 17.71
N GLU A 149 -3.32 -12.19 17.48
CA GLU A 149 -3.90 -13.05 18.49
C GLU A 149 -2.87 -14.04 19.04
N GLU A 150 -2.07 -14.67 18.18
CA GLU A 150 -0.98 -15.55 18.60
C GLU A 150 0.08 -14.80 19.42
N MET A 151 0.45 -13.59 19.02
CA MET A 151 1.39 -12.77 19.81
C MET A 151 0.83 -12.41 21.18
N MET A 152 -0.44 -12.02 21.27
CA MET A 152 -1.08 -11.73 22.57
C MET A 152 -1.21 -12.98 23.43
N GLY A 153 -1.49 -14.13 22.82
CA GLY A 153 -1.50 -15.43 23.50
C GLY A 153 -0.13 -15.77 24.09
N GLN A 154 0.95 -15.61 23.33
CA GLN A 154 2.31 -15.84 23.82
C GLN A 154 2.69 -14.92 24.99
N ILE A 155 2.28 -13.65 24.94
CA ILE A 155 2.51 -12.70 26.04
C ILE A 155 1.76 -13.16 27.30
N SER A 156 0.49 -13.56 27.16
CA SER A 156 -0.29 -14.07 28.30
C SER A 156 0.30 -15.36 28.89
N GLU A 157 0.86 -16.24 28.05
CA GLU A 157 1.51 -17.47 28.49
C GLU A 157 2.81 -17.16 29.24
N LEU A 158 3.62 -16.21 28.72
CA LEU A 158 4.82 -15.72 29.40
C LEU A 158 4.50 -15.06 30.74
N ASP A 159 3.44 -14.26 30.83
CA ASP A 159 3.01 -13.63 32.09
C ASP A 159 2.62 -14.68 33.13
N GLN A 160 1.94 -15.75 32.73
CA GLN A 160 1.62 -16.86 33.63
C GLN A 160 2.88 -17.57 34.14
N GLN A 161 3.81 -17.89 33.24
CA GLN A 161 5.08 -18.53 33.61
C GLN A 161 5.91 -17.65 34.56
N LEU A 162 5.98 -16.34 34.29
CA LEU A 162 6.67 -15.38 35.16
C LEU A 162 6.06 -15.32 36.56
N LEU A 163 4.73 -15.36 36.67
CA LEU A 163 4.04 -15.36 37.96
C LEU A 163 4.25 -16.66 38.73
N GLU A 164 4.29 -17.82 38.05
CA GLU A 164 4.58 -19.11 38.69
C GLU A 164 6.01 -19.17 39.23
N GLU A 165 7.01 -18.77 38.44
CA GLU A 165 8.41 -18.73 38.87
C GLU A 165 8.65 -17.67 39.95
N GLY A 166 7.97 -16.52 39.83
CA GLY A 166 8.07 -15.40 40.76
C GLY A 166 7.56 -15.70 42.18
N GLN A 167 6.79 -16.77 42.39
CA GLN A 167 6.36 -17.20 43.72
C GLN A 167 7.52 -17.54 44.66
N ARG A 168 8.68 -17.90 44.11
CA ARG A 168 9.88 -18.23 44.88
C ARG A 168 10.73 -17.01 45.24
N LEU A 169 10.40 -15.85 44.69
CA LEU A 169 11.13 -14.60 44.88
C LEU A 169 10.55 -13.78 46.05
N PRO A 170 11.32 -12.80 46.57
CA PRO A 170 10.84 -11.87 47.59
C PRO A 170 9.51 -11.19 47.20
N GLU A 171 8.67 -10.94 48.18
CA GLU A 171 7.31 -10.38 48.02
C GLU A 171 7.28 -9.07 47.21
N GLU A 172 8.30 -8.23 47.35
CA GLU A 172 8.49 -7.00 46.58
C GLU A 172 8.59 -7.24 45.06
N ILE A 173 9.23 -8.33 44.62
CA ILE A 173 9.34 -8.66 43.19
C ILE A 173 8.04 -9.29 42.70
N ASN A 174 7.41 -10.13 43.51
CA ASN A 174 6.14 -10.77 43.17
C ASN A 174 5.02 -9.73 42.97
N THR A 175 4.94 -8.73 43.86
CA THR A 175 4.00 -7.61 43.70
C THR A 175 4.28 -6.77 42.45
N ALA A 176 5.55 -6.51 42.12
CA ALA A 176 5.92 -5.82 40.88
C ALA A 176 5.56 -6.63 39.62
N LEU A 177 5.74 -7.95 39.64
CA LEU A 177 5.34 -8.86 38.56
C LEU A 177 3.82 -8.92 38.39
N LEU A 178 3.05 -9.00 39.48
CA LEU A 178 1.59 -8.96 39.45
C LEU A 178 1.07 -7.65 38.86
N LYS A 179 1.69 -6.52 39.23
CA LYS A 179 1.40 -5.21 38.65
C LYS A 179 1.74 -5.18 37.16
N ALA A 180 2.89 -5.72 36.76
CA ALA A 180 3.28 -5.84 35.37
C ALA A 180 2.27 -6.64 34.54
N ALA A 181 1.88 -7.84 34.98
CA ALA A 181 0.95 -8.69 34.24
C ALA A 181 -0.46 -8.10 34.10
N ARG A 182 -0.93 -7.31 35.09
CA ARG A 182 -2.30 -6.76 35.09
C ARG A 182 -2.42 -5.37 34.46
N GLU A 183 -1.41 -4.52 34.64
CA GLU A 183 -1.49 -3.10 34.29
C GLU A 183 -0.70 -2.76 33.01
N THR A 184 0.05 -3.71 32.44
CA THR A 184 0.77 -3.44 31.19
C THR A 184 -0.20 -3.31 30.02
N TYR A 185 -0.24 -2.11 29.47
CA TYR A 185 -1.03 -1.80 28.28
C TYR A 185 -0.16 -1.84 27.02
N ILE A 186 -0.46 -2.77 26.11
CA ILE A 186 0.22 -2.88 24.81
C ILE A 186 -0.58 -2.11 23.77
N GLY A 187 -0.18 -0.86 23.53
CA GLY A 187 -0.92 0.02 22.64
C GLY A 187 -0.57 1.48 22.81
N GLY A 188 -1.41 2.36 22.30
CA GLY A 188 -1.27 3.81 22.45
C GLY A 188 -1.49 4.58 21.16
N ASN A 189 -1.47 5.91 21.30
CA ASN A 189 -1.57 6.85 20.19
C ASN A 189 -0.32 6.79 19.30
N ILE A 190 -0.45 7.23 18.05
CA ILE A 190 0.67 7.24 17.08
C ILE A 190 1.88 8.01 17.64
N LEU A 191 1.63 9.11 18.36
CA LEU A 191 2.66 9.92 19.01
C LEU A 191 3.41 9.16 20.12
N GLU A 192 2.72 8.34 20.91
CA GLU A 192 3.31 7.51 21.97
C GLU A 192 4.16 6.38 21.38
N LYS A 193 3.72 5.80 20.25
CA LYS A 193 4.49 4.77 19.53
C LYS A 193 5.76 5.31 18.88
N ILE A 194 5.79 6.60 18.52
CA ILE A 194 6.94 7.27 17.91
C ILE A 194 7.91 7.82 18.97
N SER A 195 7.41 8.20 20.15
CA SER A 195 8.22 8.78 21.23
C SER A 195 8.16 7.93 22.51
N PRO A 196 8.98 6.86 22.61
CA PRO A 196 8.93 5.92 23.73
C PRO A 196 9.47 6.48 25.06
N LYS A 197 9.94 7.73 25.09
CA LYS A 197 10.68 8.29 26.25
C LYS A 197 9.83 8.60 27.50
N ARG A 198 8.51 8.40 27.49
CA ARG A 198 7.61 8.80 28.60
C ARG A 198 6.47 7.84 28.92
N ILE A 199 6.59 6.55 28.60
CA ILE A 199 5.57 5.59 29.04
C ILE A 199 6.05 4.95 30.34
N VAL A 200 5.37 5.29 31.45
CA VAL A 200 5.52 4.56 32.71
C VAL A 200 4.91 3.18 32.48
N CYS A 201 5.75 2.22 32.10
CA CYS A 201 5.35 0.85 31.83
C CYS A 201 5.61 0.00 33.08
N PRO A 202 4.59 -0.62 33.69
CA PRO A 202 4.75 -1.51 34.84
C PRO A 202 5.74 -2.65 34.60
N THR A 203 5.81 -3.18 33.37
CA THR A 203 6.82 -4.19 32.99
C THR A 203 8.24 -3.64 33.06
N THR A 204 8.48 -2.39 32.62
CA THR A 204 9.80 -1.76 32.71
C THR A 204 10.19 -1.49 34.17
N GLU A 205 9.23 -1.09 35.00
CA GLU A 205 9.43 -0.90 36.44
C GLU A 205 9.83 -2.22 37.11
N ALA A 206 9.09 -3.31 36.85
CA ALA A 206 9.41 -4.64 37.36
C ALA A 206 10.78 -5.14 36.89
N ARG A 207 11.13 -4.94 35.60
CA ARG A 207 12.46 -5.31 35.07
C ARG A 207 13.58 -4.56 35.78
N ASN A 208 13.45 -3.23 35.91
CA ASN A 208 14.47 -2.42 36.57
C ASN A 208 14.64 -2.83 38.04
N LEU A 209 13.56 -3.18 38.73
CA LEU A 209 13.61 -3.65 40.13
C LEU A 209 14.32 -5.00 40.28
N MET A 210 14.17 -5.91 39.30
CA MET A 210 14.96 -7.14 39.27
C MET A 210 16.43 -6.86 38.97
N GLU A 211 16.72 -6.03 37.96
CA GLU A 211 18.09 -5.68 37.58
C GLU A 211 18.84 -5.01 38.73
N THR A 212 18.24 -4.10 39.49
CA THR A 212 18.93 -3.45 40.62
C THR A 212 19.17 -4.37 41.80
N LYS A 213 18.35 -5.41 41.98
CA LYS A 213 18.40 -6.31 43.15
C LYS A 213 19.23 -7.58 42.91
N PHE A 214 19.44 -7.95 41.65
CA PHE A 214 20.19 -9.15 41.24
C PHE A 214 21.36 -8.89 40.28
N ALA A 215 21.67 -7.63 39.92
CA ALA A 215 22.94 -7.27 39.27
C ALA A 215 24.11 -7.28 40.26
#